data_AF-A0A2E0LI29-F1
#
_entry.id   AF-A0A2E0LI29-F1
#
_cell.length_a   1.000
_cell.length_b   1.000
_cell.length_c   1.000
_cell.angle_alpha   90.00
_cell.angle_beta   90.00
_cell.angle_gamma   90.00
#
_symmetry.space_group_name_H-M   'P 1'
#
loop_
_entity.id
_entity.type
_entity.pdbx_description
1 polymer ?
#
loop_
_entity_poly.entity_id
_entity_poly.type
_entity_poly.pdbx_seq_one_letter_code
_entity_poly.pdbx_strand_id
1 'polypeptide(L)'
;MQGQPIARRPFGYPCRVINTALVFNTAQVYNHREACQLSAEIMLKVGRLADYGILILHHLGRVQPARLSMESLAELTQVPLPTVRKLTRMLAEAGLVVSKRGPLGGYQLARPPQRISLAEAIAAIEGRPALTACASAGGHCEIAARCELASHWPGVNALVLRVLEETSLQQLGEGAIAHRLPPPLCNPICPDPHATGA
;
A
#
# COMPACT_ATOMS: atom_id res chain seq x y z
N MET A 1 -18.54 -27.50 -33.94
CA MET A 1 -19.00 -27.26 -32.56
C MET A 1 -17.87 -27.60 -31.61
N GLN A 2 -17.31 -26.60 -30.94
CA GLN A 2 -16.88 -26.62 -29.53
C GLN A 2 -16.21 -25.27 -29.25
N GLY A 3 -16.86 -24.50 -28.40
CA GLY A 3 -16.47 -23.15 -28.01
C GLY A 3 -15.34 -23.13 -26.98
N GLN A 4 -14.71 -21.97 -26.88
CA GLN A 4 -13.65 -21.62 -25.94
C GLN A 4 -14.07 -21.76 -24.46
N PRO A 5 -13.11 -21.56 -23.53
CA PRO A 5 -13.30 -20.41 -22.67
C PRO A 5 -12.10 -19.45 -22.64
N ILE A 6 -12.48 -18.18 -22.69
CA ILE A 6 -11.68 -16.97 -22.66
C ILE A 6 -11.36 -16.66 -21.20
N ALA A 7 -10.10 -16.76 -20.78
CA ALA A 7 -9.70 -16.36 -19.44
C ALA A 7 -9.65 -14.82 -19.34
N ARG A 8 -10.62 -14.25 -18.63
CA ARG A 8 -10.72 -12.82 -18.31
C ARG A 8 -9.66 -12.45 -17.26
N ARG A 9 -8.88 -11.41 -17.53
CA ARG A 9 -7.93 -10.80 -16.57
C ARG A 9 -8.68 -9.81 -15.66
N PRO A 10 -8.53 -9.86 -14.32
CA PRO A 10 -8.89 -8.74 -13.48
C PRO A 10 -7.64 -7.88 -13.23
N PHE A 11 -7.77 -6.58 -13.52
CA PHE A 11 -6.81 -5.49 -13.27
C PHE A 11 -5.59 -5.41 -14.19
N GLY A 12 -5.80 -4.70 -15.31
CA GLY A 12 -4.74 -4.09 -16.09
C GLY A 12 -4.35 -2.74 -15.53
N TYR A 13 -3.05 -2.56 -15.29
CA TYR A 13 -2.37 -1.27 -15.35
C TYR A 13 -1.11 -1.44 -16.21
N PRO A 14 -0.72 -0.44 -17.01
CA PRO A 14 0.28 -0.59 -18.05
C PRO A 14 1.69 -0.72 -17.45
N CYS A 15 2.43 -1.73 -17.90
CA CYS A 15 3.89 -1.69 -17.90
C CYS A 15 4.31 -0.46 -18.71
N ARG A 16 4.71 0.60 -18.03
CA ARG A 16 5.31 1.77 -18.68
C ARG A 16 6.72 1.38 -19.11
N VAL A 17 6.82 0.80 -20.30
CA VAL A 17 8.08 0.73 -21.04
C VAL A 17 8.47 2.18 -21.33
N ILE A 18 9.45 2.70 -20.58
CA ILE A 18 10.10 3.95 -20.94
C ILE A 18 10.93 3.65 -22.18
N ASN A 19 10.35 3.92 -23.35
CA ASN A 19 11.05 3.92 -24.60
C ASN A 19 11.80 5.25 -24.73
N THR A 20 13.09 5.23 -24.45
CA THR A 20 14.01 6.26 -24.96
C THR A 20 15.00 5.56 -25.86
N ALA A 21 14.69 5.56 -27.16
CA ALA A 21 15.63 5.17 -28.19
C ALA A 21 16.79 6.18 -28.22
N LEU A 22 17.92 5.83 -27.61
CA LEU A 22 19.23 6.38 -27.92
C LEU A 22 20.22 5.23 -28.05
N VAL A 23 20.38 4.83 -29.31
CA VAL A 23 21.55 4.22 -29.96
C VAL A 23 22.73 3.93 -29.03
N PHE A 24 22.98 2.66 -28.70
CA PHE A 24 24.34 2.11 -28.65
C PHE A 24 24.34 0.64 -29.06
N ASN A 25 25.11 0.39 -30.11
CA ASN A 25 25.39 -0.86 -30.76
C ASN A 25 26.35 -1.70 -29.90
N THR A 26 25.97 -2.92 -29.52
CA THR A 26 26.75 -4.18 -29.54
C THR A 26 26.12 -5.18 -28.56
N ALA A 27 26.07 -6.43 -29.02
CA ALA A 27 25.72 -7.66 -28.31
C ALA A 27 25.57 -7.58 -26.76
N GLN A 28 24.33 -7.60 -26.28
CA GLN A 28 24.06 -8.12 -24.95
C GLN A 28 22.68 -8.81 -24.96
N VAL A 29 22.73 -10.13 -25.09
CA VAL A 29 21.68 -11.03 -24.64
C VAL A 29 21.47 -10.76 -23.15
N TYR A 30 20.60 -9.80 -22.81
CA TYR A 30 20.19 -9.57 -21.43
C TYR A 30 19.25 -10.70 -21.05
N ASN A 31 19.85 -11.66 -20.36
CA ASN A 31 19.25 -12.84 -19.78
C ASN A 31 18.00 -12.44 -18.95
N HIS A 32 16.80 -12.83 -19.41
CA HIS A 32 15.53 -12.55 -18.71
C HIS A 32 15.47 -13.07 -17.26
N ARG A 33 16.45 -13.88 -16.83
CA ARG A 33 16.54 -14.43 -15.47
C ARG A 33 16.97 -13.41 -14.41
N GLU A 34 17.72 -12.37 -14.76
CA GLU A 34 18.25 -11.43 -13.75
C GLU A 34 17.30 -10.26 -13.44
N ALA A 35 16.34 -9.97 -14.32
CA ALA A 35 15.33 -8.93 -14.07
C ALA A 35 14.26 -9.34 -13.04
N CYS A 36 14.17 -10.62 -12.68
CA CYS A 36 13.23 -11.12 -11.67
C CYS A 36 13.71 -10.91 -10.23
N GLN A 37 15.01 -10.66 -10.02
CA GLN A 37 15.67 -10.69 -8.71
C GLN A 37 15.61 -9.37 -7.91
N LEU A 38 15.00 -8.31 -8.46
CA LEU A 38 14.91 -6.99 -7.79
C LEU A 38 13.49 -6.62 -7.34
N SER A 39 12.55 -7.56 -7.43
CA SER A 39 11.30 -7.43 -6.69
C SER A 39 11.60 -7.77 -5.24
N ALA A 40 11.96 -6.77 -4.44
CA ALA A 40 12.11 -6.93 -3.00
C ALA A 40 10.87 -7.66 -2.47
N GLU A 41 11.04 -8.91 -2.05
CA GLU A 41 9.96 -9.71 -1.49
C GLU A 41 9.55 -9.11 -0.15
N ILE A 42 8.49 -8.31 -0.14
CA ILE A 42 8.00 -7.72 1.09
C ILE A 42 7.10 -8.74 1.77
N MET A 43 7.74 -9.50 2.66
CA MET A 43 7.04 -10.13 3.76
C MET A 43 6.32 -9.04 4.56
N LEU A 44 5.03 -9.24 4.88
CA LEU A 44 4.16 -8.25 5.48
C LEU A 44 4.73 -7.87 6.84
N LYS A 45 5.41 -6.73 6.82
CA LYS A 45 5.89 -5.97 7.95
C LYS A 45 5.57 -4.54 7.57
N VAL A 46 4.69 -3.88 8.32
CA VAL A 46 4.46 -2.45 8.10
C VAL A 46 5.76 -1.75 8.49
N GLY A 47 6.52 -1.33 7.49
CA GLY A 47 7.75 -0.60 7.75
C GLY A 47 7.46 0.82 8.23
N ARG A 48 8.48 1.45 8.80
CA ARG A 48 8.38 2.83 9.31
C ARG A 48 7.93 3.82 8.23
N LEU A 49 8.32 3.58 6.98
CA LEU A 49 7.90 4.45 5.87
C LEU A 49 6.43 4.27 5.53
N ALA A 50 5.91 3.04 5.52
CA ALA A 50 4.48 2.80 5.36
C ALA A 50 3.66 3.45 6.48
N ASP A 51 4.08 3.28 7.73
CA ASP A 51 3.45 3.90 8.90
C ASP A 51 3.38 5.43 8.78
N TYR A 52 4.50 6.08 8.48
CA TYR A 52 4.53 7.53 8.25
C TYR A 52 3.69 7.98 7.06
N GLY A 53 3.64 7.20 5.99
CA GLY A 53 2.80 7.53 4.84
C GLY A 53 1.31 7.43 5.16
N ILE A 54 0.91 6.42 5.93
CA ILE A 54 -0.47 6.28 6.44
C ILE A 54 -0.81 7.47 7.35
N LEU A 55 0.09 7.86 8.25
CA LEU A 55 -0.08 9.06 9.09
C LEU A 55 -0.27 10.33 8.26
N ILE A 56 0.55 10.54 7.23
CA ILE A 56 0.41 11.69 6.31
C ILE A 56 -0.97 11.66 5.62
N LEU A 57 -1.39 10.50 5.09
CA LEU A 57 -2.70 10.34 4.46
C LEU A 57 -3.85 10.62 5.44
N HIS A 58 -3.73 10.17 6.69
CA HIS A 58 -4.70 10.43 7.74
C HIS A 58 -4.86 11.94 8.00
N HIS A 59 -3.77 12.68 8.16
CA HIS A 59 -3.83 14.14 8.33
C HIS A 59 -4.43 14.86 7.12
N LEU A 60 -4.05 14.44 5.91
CA LEU A 60 -4.65 14.97 4.66
C LEU A 60 -6.15 14.69 4.55
N GLY A 61 -6.65 13.60 5.14
CA GLY A 61 -8.07 13.26 5.16
C GLY A 61 -8.91 14.03 6.17
N ARG A 62 -8.28 14.56 7.23
CA ARG A 62 -8.97 15.32 8.29
C ARG A 62 -9.16 16.80 7.96
N VAL A 63 -8.28 17.35 7.12
CA VAL A 63 -8.32 18.77 6.76
C VAL A 63 -9.12 18.94 5.48
N GLN A 64 -10.38 19.36 5.59
CA GLN A 64 -11.22 19.74 4.45
C GLN A 64 -11.82 21.14 4.70
N PRO A 65 -11.76 22.09 3.74
CA PRO A 65 -11.23 22.03 2.38
C PRO A 65 -9.82 22.65 2.24
N ALA A 66 -8.82 22.18 2.99
CA ALA A 66 -7.47 22.75 2.96
C ALA A 66 -6.40 21.77 2.45
N ARG A 67 -5.54 22.27 1.57
CA ARG A 67 -4.31 21.59 1.11
C ARG A 67 -3.23 21.83 2.15
N LEU A 68 -2.39 20.83 2.41
CA LEU A 68 -1.26 20.96 3.32
C LEU A 68 0.05 21.02 2.53
N SER A 69 0.92 21.98 2.87
CA SER A 69 2.28 22.01 2.37
C SER A 69 3.11 20.87 2.96
N MET A 70 4.27 20.57 2.39
CA MET A 70 5.16 19.54 2.97
C MET A 70 5.70 19.98 4.32
N GLU A 71 5.92 21.29 4.49
CA GLU A 71 6.35 21.92 5.73
C GLU A 71 5.30 21.75 6.82
N SER A 72 4.03 22.06 6.53
CA SER A 72 2.93 21.84 7.47
C SER A 72 2.72 20.36 7.79
N LEU A 73 2.87 19.47 6.80
CA LEU A 73 2.82 18.03 7.05
C LEU A 73 3.96 17.56 7.96
N ALA A 74 5.18 18.05 7.77
CA ALA A 74 6.31 17.72 8.63
C ALA A 74 6.10 18.21 10.07
N GLU A 75 5.56 19.41 10.24
CA GLU A 75 5.22 19.97 11.55
C GLU A 75 4.10 19.18 12.24
N LEU A 76 3.01 18.87 11.53
CA LEU A 76 1.87 18.16 12.10
C LEU A 76 2.20 16.71 12.47
N THR A 77 2.98 16.03 11.64
CA THR A 77 3.30 14.60 11.83
C THR A 77 4.58 14.36 12.60
N GLN A 78 5.39 15.40 12.83
CA GLN A 78 6.76 15.30 13.37
C GLN A 78 7.68 14.37 12.54
N VAL A 79 7.30 14.10 11.29
CA VAL A 79 8.11 13.33 10.35
C VAL A 79 9.10 14.29 9.67
N PRO A 80 10.40 13.95 9.57
CA PRO A 80 11.38 14.80 8.93
C PRO A 80 10.97 15.18 7.50
N LEU A 81 11.13 16.46 7.14
CA LEU A 81 10.73 17.01 5.83
C LEU A 81 11.27 16.21 4.62
N PRO A 82 12.51 15.67 4.60
CA PRO A 82 12.98 14.82 3.51
C PRO A 82 12.13 13.56 3.33
N THR A 83 11.69 12.96 4.44
CA THR A 83 10.82 11.78 4.45
C THR A 83 9.42 12.12 3.98
N VAL A 84 8.84 13.24 4.44
CA VAL A 84 7.55 13.74 3.94
C VAL A 84 7.60 13.96 2.43
N ARG A 85 8.67 14.58 1.92
CA ARG A 85 8.88 14.79 0.48
C ARG A 85 8.94 13.47 -0.29
N LYS A 86 9.68 12.49 0.22
CA LYS A 86 9.75 11.14 -0.38
C LYS A 86 8.38 10.48 -0.42
N LEU A 87 7.67 10.47 0.70
CA LEU A 87 6.38 9.79 0.86
C LEU A 87 5.30 10.46 0.00
N THR A 88 5.16 11.78 0.05
CA THR A 88 4.18 12.52 -0.78
C THR A 88 4.40 12.31 -2.28
N ARG A 89 5.66 12.17 -2.74
CA ARG A 89 5.96 11.78 -4.12
C ARG A 89 5.45 10.38 -4.44
N MET A 90 5.78 9.38 -3.63
CA MET A 90 5.35 7.99 -3.84
C MET A 90 3.83 7.86 -3.82
N LEU A 91 3.18 8.55 -2.88
CA LEU A 91 1.72 8.60 -2.78
C LEU A 91 1.07 9.31 -3.98
N ALA A 92 1.72 10.33 -4.55
CA ALA A 92 1.23 11.02 -5.74
C ALA A 92 1.39 10.15 -6.99
N GLU A 93 2.51 9.43 -7.12
CA GLU A 93 2.75 8.45 -8.19
C GLU A 93 1.72 7.31 -8.15
N ALA A 94 1.33 6.88 -6.95
CA ALA A 94 0.27 5.90 -6.73
C ALA A 94 -1.16 6.48 -6.87
N GLY A 95 -1.30 7.78 -7.14
CA GLY A 95 -2.61 8.43 -7.33
C GLY A 95 -3.44 8.57 -6.06
N LEU A 96 -2.84 8.44 -4.87
CA LEU A 96 -3.54 8.59 -3.58
C LEU A 96 -3.66 10.06 -3.16
N VAL A 97 -2.71 10.90 -3.59
CA VAL A 97 -2.72 12.35 -3.35
C VAL A 97 -2.53 13.12 -4.64
N VAL A 98 -3.03 14.35 -4.67
CA VAL A 98 -2.80 15.30 -5.77
C VAL A 98 -2.05 16.52 -5.23
N SER A 99 -1.06 16.98 -6.00
CA SER A 99 -0.31 18.19 -5.68
C SER A 99 -0.78 19.37 -6.52
N LYS A 100 -0.75 20.57 -5.95
CA LYS A 100 -0.89 21.83 -6.70
C LYS A 100 0.28 22.73 -6.38
N ARG A 101 0.83 23.36 -7.41
CA ARG A 101 1.91 24.33 -7.29
C ARG A 101 1.35 25.74 -7.05
N GLY A 102 2.18 26.60 -6.44
CA GLY A 102 1.87 28.01 -6.20
C GLY A 102 1.76 28.36 -4.70
N PRO A 103 1.47 29.64 -4.37
CA PRO A 103 1.46 30.16 -3.00
C PRO A 103 0.41 29.49 -2.08
N LEU A 104 -0.68 29.00 -2.66
CA LEU A 104 -1.73 28.21 -2.00
C LEU A 104 -1.66 26.74 -2.41
N GLY A 105 -0.47 26.29 -2.77
CA GLY A 105 -0.17 24.93 -3.19
C GLY A 105 -0.11 23.96 -2.03
N GLY A 106 0.16 22.70 -2.34
CA GLY A 106 0.24 21.63 -1.36
C GLY A 106 -0.41 20.35 -1.86
N TYR A 107 -0.52 19.40 -0.95
CA TYR A 107 -1.09 18.08 -1.16
C TYR A 107 -2.50 18.00 -0.56
N GLN A 108 -3.35 17.22 -1.20
CA GLN A 108 -4.66 16.80 -0.71
C GLN A 108 -4.90 15.36 -1.17
N LEU A 109 -5.83 14.64 -0.53
CA LEU A 109 -6.24 13.33 -1.03
C LEU A 109 -6.85 13.44 -2.43
N ALA A 110 -6.56 12.46 -3.28
CA ALA A 110 -7.12 12.37 -4.62
C ALA A 110 -8.61 11.96 -4.62
N ARG A 111 -9.04 11.30 -3.55
CA ARG A 111 -10.41 10.80 -3.32
C ARG A 111 -10.75 10.82 -1.82
N PRO A 112 -12.03 10.72 -1.44
CA PRO A 112 -12.44 10.71 -0.03
C PRO A 112 -11.75 9.57 0.76
N PRO A 113 -11.42 9.77 2.06
CA PRO A 113 -10.68 8.80 2.89
C PRO A 113 -11.40 7.44 3.03
N GLN A 114 -12.71 7.40 2.83
CA GLN A 114 -13.53 6.18 2.80
C GLN A 114 -13.17 5.25 1.65
N ARG A 115 -12.65 5.81 0.56
CA ARG A 115 -12.32 5.09 -0.67
C ARG A 115 -10.85 4.73 -0.78
N ILE A 116 -10.04 5.03 0.23
CA ILE A 116 -8.61 4.67 0.25
C ILE A 116 -8.44 3.58 1.30
N SER A 117 -8.06 2.38 0.86
CA SER A 117 -7.81 1.26 1.77
C SER A 117 -6.40 1.30 2.35
N LEU A 118 -6.22 0.62 3.48
CA LEU A 118 -4.92 0.44 4.11
C LEU A 118 -3.98 -0.39 3.22
N ALA A 119 -4.51 -1.38 2.51
CA ALA A 119 -3.76 -2.15 1.52
C ALA A 119 -3.19 -1.27 0.40
N GLU A 120 -3.97 -0.30 -0.11
CA GLU A 120 -3.51 0.64 -1.13
C GLU A 120 -2.41 1.57 -0.60
N ALA A 121 -2.54 2.05 0.63
CA ALA A 121 -1.54 2.92 1.26
C ALA A 121 -0.20 2.19 1.46
N ILE A 122 -0.24 0.95 1.96
CA ILE A 122 0.97 0.11 2.12
C ILE A 122 1.57 -0.20 0.75
N ALA A 123 0.73 -0.57 -0.23
CA ALA A 123 1.19 -0.91 -1.57
C ALA A 123 1.83 0.26 -2.32
N ALA A 124 1.41 1.49 -2.05
CA ALA A 124 2.00 2.69 -2.63
C ALA A 124 3.44 2.95 -2.16
N ILE A 125 3.81 2.45 -0.97
CA ILE A 125 5.08 2.79 -0.32
C ILE A 125 6.06 1.63 -0.37
N GLU A 126 5.56 0.43 -0.06
CA GLU A 126 6.39 -0.76 0.07
C GLU A 126 6.12 -1.71 -1.10
N GLY A 127 4.90 -1.73 -1.64
CA GLY A 127 4.49 -2.68 -2.66
C GLY A 127 3.46 -3.65 -2.10
N ARG A 128 2.95 -4.56 -2.94
CA ARG A 128 1.86 -5.46 -2.53
C ARG A 128 2.33 -6.32 -1.33
N PRO A 129 1.66 -6.23 -0.17
CA PRO A 129 2.07 -7.00 0.99
C PRO A 129 1.82 -8.50 0.78
N ALA A 130 2.68 -9.34 1.35
CA ALA A 130 2.47 -10.79 1.40
C ALA A 130 3.03 -11.36 2.70
N LEU A 131 2.36 -12.29 3.39
CA LEU A 131 2.90 -12.85 4.64
C LEU A 131 4.20 -13.63 4.46
N THR A 132 4.34 -14.32 3.33
CA THR A 132 5.48 -15.17 3.01
C THR A 132 5.88 -15.03 1.55
N ALA A 133 7.14 -15.34 1.25
CA ALA A 133 7.66 -15.42 -0.12
C ALA A 133 6.78 -16.30 -1.02
N CYS A 134 6.38 -17.49 -0.52
CA CYS A 134 5.55 -18.43 -1.28
C CYS A 134 4.10 -17.98 -1.50
N ALA A 135 3.59 -17.04 -0.71
CA ALA A 135 2.26 -16.46 -0.89
C ALA A 135 2.28 -15.11 -1.62
N SER A 136 3.46 -14.56 -1.91
CA SER A 136 3.63 -13.33 -2.67
C SER A 136 3.30 -13.53 -4.15
N ALA A 137 2.68 -12.54 -4.76
CA ALA A 137 2.40 -12.55 -6.20
C ALA A 137 3.72 -12.43 -6.98
N GLY A 138 4.20 -13.56 -7.50
CA GLY A 138 5.50 -13.63 -8.19
C GLY A 138 6.69 -13.88 -7.27
N GLY A 139 6.46 -14.18 -5.99
CA GLY A 139 7.53 -14.57 -5.06
C GLY A 139 8.08 -15.97 -5.36
N HIS A 140 9.36 -16.17 -5.05
CA HIS A 140 10.07 -17.42 -5.24
C HIS A 140 10.56 -17.95 -3.90
N CYS A 141 9.96 -19.05 -3.45
CA CYS A 141 10.42 -19.78 -2.28
C CYS A 141 11.14 -21.06 -2.72
N GLU A 142 12.44 -21.13 -2.46
CA GLU A 142 13.33 -22.22 -2.91
C GLU A 142 12.90 -23.61 -2.39
N ILE A 143 12.23 -23.65 -1.24
CA ILE A 143 11.78 -24.90 -0.61
C ILE A 143 10.29 -25.18 -0.82
N ALA A 144 9.55 -24.32 -1.53
CA ALA A 144 8.09 -24.46 -1.67
C ALA A 144 7.67 -25.83 -2.19
N ALA A 145 8.44 -26.44 -3.11
CA ALA A 145 8.16 -27.75 -3.69
C ALA A 145 8.19 -28.91 -2.69
N ARG A 146 8.90 -28.76 -1.56
CA ARG A 146 9.03 -29.77 -0.49
C ARG A 146 8.46 -29.31 0.84
N CYS A 147 7.82 -28.14 0.88
CA CYS A 147 7.25 -27.55 2.08
C CYS A 147 5.76 -27.88 2.13
N GLU A 148 5.37 -28.77 3.05
CA GLU A 148 3.96 -29.14 3.27
C GLU A 148 3.08 -27.94 3.62
N LEU A 149 3.66 -26.89 4.22
CA LEU A 149 2.95 -25.68 4.60
C LEU A 149 2.75 -24.68 3.46
N ALA A 150 3.47 -24.81 2.33
CA ALA A 150 3.43 -23.83 1.25
C ALA A 150 2.03 -23.69 0.61
N SER A 151 1.24 -24.77 0.58
CA SER A 151 -0.14 -24.77 0.08
C SER A 151 -1.12 -24.00 0.96
N HIS A 152 -0.82 -23.84 2.25
CA HIS A 152 -1.72 -23.21 3.22
C HIS A 152 -1.56 -21.69 3.26
N TRP A 153 -0.34 -21.19 3.04
CA TRP A 153 -0.02 -19.76 3.11
C TRP A 153 -0.84 -18.86 2.17
N PRO A 154 -1.18 -19.23 0.92
CA PRO A 154 -2.04 -18.41 0.07
C PRO A 154 -3.40 -18.10 0.68
N GLY A 155 -4.01 -19.05 1.39
CA GLY A 155 -5.29 -18.85 2.06
C GLY A 155 -5.19 -17.87 3.23
N VAL A 156 -4.18 -18.04 4.08
CA VAL A 156 -3.92 -17.13 5.21
C VAL A 156 -3.60 -15.72 4.71
N ASN A 157 -2.78 -15.61 3.65
CA ASN A 157 -2.44 -14.34 3.03
C ASN A 157 -3.67 -13.62 2.46
N ALA A 158 -4.56 -14.35 1.80
CA ALA A 158 -5.81 -13.77 1.27
C ALA A 158 -6.71 -13.22 2.39
N LEU A 159 -6.77 -13.88 3.55
CA LEU A 159 -7.53 -13.38 4.70
C LEU A 159 -6.94 -12.07 5.24
N VAL A 160 -5.62 -12.01 5.41
CA VAL A 160 -4.96 -10.78 5.90
C VAL A 160 -5.12 -9.64 4.91
N LEU A 161 -4.90 -9.90 3.60
CA LEU A 161 -5.06 -8.89 2.57
C LEU A 161 -6.49 -8.36 2.50
N ARG A 162 -7.50 -9.22 2.63
CA ARG A 162 -8.90 -8.81 2.68
C ARG A 162 -9.15 -7.80 3.80
N VAL A 163 -8.64 -8.07 5.01
CA VAL A 163 -8.81 -7.14 6.14
C VAL A 163 -8.19 -5.77 5.82
N LEU A 164 -7.00 -5.75 5.23
CA LEU A 164 -6.32 -4.51 4.82
C LEU A 164 -7.07 -3.77 3.70
N GLU A 165 -7.68 -4.50 2.76
CA GLU A 165 -8.46 -3.95 1.65
C GLU A 165 -9.82 -3.39 2.12
N GLU A 166 -10.48 -4.04 3.08
CA GLU A 166 -11.77 -3.63 3.65
C GLU A 166 -11.64 -2.54 4.73
N THR A 167 -10.42 -2.20 5.12
CA THR A 167 -10.13 -1.16 6.10
C THR A 167 -9.80 0.14 5.37
N SER A 168 -10.68 1.12 5.46
CA SER A 168 -10.44 2.47 4.92
C SER A 168 -9.64 3.36 5.86
N LEU A 169 -9.02 4.42 5.34
CA LEU A 169 -8.32 5.42 6.15
C LEU A 169 -9.23 6.11 7.18
N GLN A 170 -10.52 6.32 6.86
CA GLN A 170 -11.46 6.87 7.83
C GLN A 170 -11.65 5.90 9.01
N GLN A 171 -11.94 4.63 8.71
CA GLN A 171 -12.17 3.60 9.73
C GLN A 171 -10.97 3.39 10.64
N LEU A 172 -9.76 3.50 10.08
CA LEU A 172 -8.52 3.46 10.86
C LEU A 172 -8.45 4.61 11.86
N GLY A 173 -8.83 5.83 11.46
CA GLY A 173 -8.87 7.01 12.33
C GLY A 173 -9.94 6.97 13.41
N GLU A 174 -11.01 6.20 13.22
CA GLU A 174 -12.14 6.06 14.14
C GLU A 174 -11.99 4.88 15.11
N GLY A 175 -10.92 4.07 14.97
CA GLY A 175 -10.75 2.84 15.77
C GLY A 175 -11.72 1.72 15.39
N ALA A 176 -12.43 1.84 14.27
CA ALA A 176 -13.54 0.97 13.88
C ALA A 176 -13.13 -0.50 13.62
N ILE A 177 -11.83 -0.77 13.47
CA ILE A 177 -11.28 -2.12 13.29
C ILE A 177 -11.38 -2.94 14.58
N ALA A 178 -11.23 -2.30 15.74
CA ALA A 178 -11.31 -2.97 17.04
C ALA A 178 -12.66 -3.71 17.23
N HIS A 179 -13.75 -3.13 16.73
CA HIS A 179 -15.09 -3.71 16.83
C HIS A 179 -15.33 -4.92 15.91
N ARG A 180 -14.41 -5.22 14.99
CA ARG A 180 -14.50 -6.39 14.10
C ARG A 180 -13.80 -7.63 14.65
N LEU A 181 -13.03 -7.52 15.74
CA LEU A 181 -12.41 -8.68 16.37
C LEU A 181 -13.47 -9.47 17.17
N PRO A 182 -13.55 -10.80 16.99
CA PRO A 182 -14.34 -11.63 17.90
C PRO A 182 -13.73 -11.55 19.32
N PRO A 183 -14.53 -11.39 20.38
CA PRO A 183 -14.01 -11.56 21.75
C PRO A 183 -13.44 -12.99 21.88
N PRO A 184 -12.24 -13.22 22.46
CA PRO A 184 -11.54 -12.42 23.49
C PRO A 184 -10.31 -11.62 22.99
N LEU A 185 -10.14 -11.40 21.69
CA LEU A 185 -8.93 -10.74 21.15
C LEU A 185 -8.90 -9.21 21.34
N CYS A 186 -10.01 -8.60 21.80
CA CYS A 186 -10.03 -7.22 22.28
C CYS A 186 -9.35 -7.13 23.65
N ASN A 187 -8.05 -6.83 23.67
CA ASN A 187 -7.31 -6.44 24.87
C ASN A 187 -7.85 -5.09 25.43
N PRO A 188 -7.74 -4.74 26.73
CA PRO A 188 -8.44 -3.62 27.37
C PRO A 188 -7.90 -2.23 27.00
N ILE A 189 -7.11 -2.10 25.92
CA ILE A 189 -6.57 -0.84 25.39
C ILE A 189 -7.45 -0.32 24.24
N CYS A 190 -8.65 -0.87 24.04
CA CYS A 190 -9.64 -0.21 23.19
C CYS A 190 -10.33 0.87 24.03
N PRO A 191 -10.10 2.18 23.79
CA PRO A 191 -10.98 3.20 24.34
C PRO A 191 -12.38 2.92 23.80
N ASP A 192 -13.31 2.65 24.70
CA ASP A 192 -14.70 2.44 24.34
C ASP A 192 -15.24 3.73 23.71
N PRO A 193 -15.65 3.72 22.41
CA PRO A 193 -16.21 4.91 21.77
C PRO A 193 -17.54 5.35 22.40
N HIS A 194 -18.14 4.54 23.28
CA HIS A 194 -19.34 4.85 24.05
C HIS A 194 -19.07 5.30 25.49
N ALA A 195 -17.81 5.39 25.93
CA ALA A 195 -17.44 6.02 27.20
C ALA A 195 -17.62 7.55 27.12
N THR A 196 -18.88 7.97 27.05
CA THR A 196 -19.29 9.35 27.18
C THR A 196 -19.08 9.73 28.66
N GLY A 197 -18.31 10.79 28.89
CA GLY A 197 -17.88 11.20 30.23
C GLY A 197 -19.02 11.37 31.24
N ALA A 198 -18.74 10.93 32.46
CA ALA A 198 -19.41 11.37 33.68
C ALA A 198 -18.61 12.50 34.34
#